data_AF-A0A941HSB1-F1
#
_entry.id   AF-A0A941HSB1-F1
#
_cell.length_a   1.000
_cell.length_b   1.000
_cell.length_c   1.000
_cell.angle_alpha   90.00
_cell.angle_beta   90.00
_cell.angle_gamma   90.00
#
_symmetry.space_group_name_H-M   'P 1'
#
loop_
_entity.id
_entity.type
_entity.pdbx_description
1 polymer ?
#
loop_
_entity_poly.entity_id
_entity_poly.type
_entity_poly.pdbx_seq_one_letter_code
_entity_poly.pdbx_strand_id
1 'polypeptide(L)'
;EGVLNVLFNAGIATELFPLLIFIGIGAMIDFGPLLQNPFMLLFGAAAQFGIFFTVIVAVIFGFDIKEAASIGIIGAADGPTSIFVANELAPNLLGPISVAAYSYMALVPIIQPFAIKLVTTKKERAIRMHYKASNVSKLTKILFPIVITVVSGFIAPASLPLVGFLMFGNLLRECGVLDRLSSSAQNELVNLVSILLGLTISVKMTAEQFWNVQTLMIIAFGLVAFIM
;
A
#
# COMPACT_ATOMS: atom_id res chain seq x y z
N GLU A 1 7.12 8.58 30.18
CA GLU A 1 6.79 8.26 28.77
C GLU A 1 6.72 9.56 27.98
N GLY A 2 7.34 9.64 26.79
CA GLY A 2 7.26 10.83 25.95
C GLY A 2 5.97 10.84 25.11
N VAL A 3 5.50 12.04 24.72
CA VAL A 3 4.28 12.21 23.90
C VAL A 3 4.31 11.36 22.62
N LEU A 4 5.48 11.21 22.01
CA LEU A 4 5.66 10.42 20.79
C LEU A 4 5.53 8.90 21.03
N ASN A 5 5.86 8.41 22.24
CA ASN A 5 5.61 7.00 22.59
C ASN A 5 4.11 6.74 22.79
N VAL A 6 3.38 7.71 23.35
CA VAL A 6 1.92 7.61 23.48
C VAL A 6 1.28 7.59 22.08
N LEU A 7 1.71 8.48 21.19
CA LEU A 7 1.23 8.49 19.79
C LEU A 7 1.59 7.21 19.03
N PHE A 8 2.78 6.65 19.26
CA PHE A 8 3.17 5.36 18.70
C PHE A 8 2.24 4.25 19.18
N ASN A 9 2.03 4.14 20.50
CA ASN A 9 1.21 3.10 21.09
C ASN A 9 -0.28 3.24 20.72
N ALA A 10 -0.80 4.48 20.64
CA ALA A 10 -2.19 4.72 20.33
C ALA A 10 -2.51 4.70 18.82
N GLY A 11 -1.52 4.91 17.97
CA GLY A 11 -1.70 5.11 16.53
C GLY A 11 -1.11 4.01 15.65
N ILE A 12 0.18 3.71 15.80
CA ILE A 12 0.87 2.73 14.94
C ILE A 12 0.74 1.33 15.52
N ALA A 13 0.98 1.16 16.82
CA ALA A 13 0.92 -0.15 17.47
C ALA A 13 -0.48 -0.78 17.44
N THR A 14 -1.53 0.06 17.42
CA THR A 14 -2.95 -0.32 17.28
C THR A 14 -3.44 -0.29 15.83
N GLU A 15 -2.56 -0.02 14.86
CA GLU A 15 -2.87 0.06 13.43
C GLU A 15 -3.86 1.18 13.03
N LEU A 16 -4.26 2.02 13.99
CA LEU A 16 -5.26 3.07 13.79
C LEU A 16 -4.83 4.07 12.70
N PHE A 17 -3.59 4.54 12.71
CA PHE A 17 -3.14 5.54 11.72
C PHE A 17 -3.09 4.97 10.29
N PRO A 18 -2.48 3.80 10.01
CA PRO A 18 -2.58 3.17 8.71
C PRO A 18 -4.03 3.00 8.23
N LEU A 19 -4.92 2.48 9.09
CA LEU A 19 -6.32 2.24 8.73
C LEU A 19 -7.08 3.53 8.40
N LEU A 20 -6.83 4.63 9.13
CA LEU A 20 -7.43 5.93 8.81
C LEU A 20 -6.92 6.49 7.47
N ILE A 21 -5.65 6.25 7.12
CA ILE A 21 -5.14 6.61 5.79
C ILE A 21 -5.84 5.77 4.70
N PHE A 22 -6.12 4.49 4.94
CA PHE A 22 -6.86 3.65 4.00
C PHE A 22 -8.26 4.18 3.67
N ILE A 23 -8.97 4.77 4.62
CA ILE A 23 -10.25 5.45 4.36
C ILE A 23 -10.05 6.57 3.34
N GLY A 24 -9.03 7.42 3.55
CA GLY A 24 -8.72 8.50 2.63
C GLY A 24 -8.32 8.04 1.25
N ILE A 25 -7.44 7.04 1.16
CA ILE A 25 -7.03 6.41 -0.11
C ILE A 25 -8.27 5.84 -0.83
N GLY A 26 -9.13 5.11 -0.12
CA GLY A 26 -10.36 4.56 -0.67
C GLY A 26 -11.31 5.63 -1.23
N ALA A 27 -11.38 6.78 -0.55
CA ALA A 27 -12.15 7.93 -1.02
C ALA A 27 -11.50 8.62 -2.24
N MET A 28 -10.18 8.55 -2.43
CA MET A 28 -9.48 9.11 -3.61
C MET A 28 -9.52 8.19 -4.84
N ILE A 29 -9.70 6.88 -4.69
CA ILE A 29 -9.68 5.91 -5.79
C ILE A 29 -10.99 5.94 -6.59
N ASP A 30 -10.87 6.01 -7.92
CA ASP A 30 -11.97 5.73 -8.86
C ASP A 30 -11.89 4.29 -9.35
N PHE A 31 -12.85 3.46 -8.98
CA PHE A 31 -12.95 2.08 -9.47
C PHE A 31 -13.63 1.96 -10.84
N GLY A 32 -14.10 3.07 -11.43
CA GLY A 32 -14.70 3.10 -12.76
C GLY A 32 -13.87 2.36 -13.82
N PRO A 33 -12.58 2.71 -14.02
CA PRO A 33 -11.72 2.00 -14.97
C PRO A 33 -11.62 0.49 -14.69
N LEU A 34 -11.48 0.10 -13.42
CA LEU A 34 -11.38 -1.30 -13.01
C LEU A 34 -12.65 -2.10 -13.35
N LEU A 35 -13.82 -1.50 -13.09
CA LEU A 35 -15.13 -2.08 -13.37
C LEU A 35 -15.41 -2.17 -14.87
N GLN A 36 -14.88 -1.25 -15.68
CA GLN A 36 -15.02 -1.27 -17.14
C GLN A 36 -14.19 -2.37 -17.79
N ASN A 37 -12.97 -2.60 -17.28
CA ASN A 37 -12.12 -3.65 -17.77
C ASN A 37 -11.59 -4.52 -16.62
N PRO A 38 -12.39 -5.51 -16.16
CA PRO A 38 -12.00 -6.40 -15.08
C PRO A 38 -10.71 -7.18 -15.35
N PHE A 39 -10.31 -7.34 -16.63
CA PHE A 39 -9.03 -7.95 -16.98
C PHE A 39 -7.84 -7.21 -16.36
N MET A 40 -7.99 -5.92 -16.03
CA MET A 40 -6.96 -5.16 -15.32
C MET A 40 -6.65 -5.71 -13.91
N LEU A 41 -7.57 -6.44 -13.29
CA LEU A 41 -7.32 -7.15 -12.03
C LEU A 41 -6.19 -8.17 -12.16
N LEU A 42 -6.06 -8.82 -13.33
CA LEU A 42 -5.02 -9.82 -13.56
C LEU A 42 -3.62 -9.19 -13.58
N PHE A 43 -3.49 -7.98 -14.12
CA PHE A 43 -2.24 -7.21 -14.04
C PHE A 43 -1.92 -6.83 -12.59
N GLY A 44 -2.95 -6.48 -11.79
CA GLY A 44 -2.78 -6.26 -10.36
C GLY A 44 -2.31 -7.51 -9.62
N ALA A 45 -2.85 -8.68 -9.94
CA ALA A 45 -2.42 -9.95 -9.36
C ALA A 45 -0.97 -10.30 -9.74
N ALA A 46 -0.59 -10.09 -11.01
CA ALA A 46 0.78 -10.29 -11.47
C ALA A 46 1.76 -9.30 -10.81
N ALA A 47 1.34 -8.05 -10.57
CA ALA A 47 2.17 -7.04 -9.90
C ALA A 47 2.53 -7.41 -8.45
N GLN A 48 1.77 -8.30 -7.79
CA GLN A 48 2.12 -8.80 -6.45
C GLN A 48 3.27 -9.82 -6.47
N PHE A 49 3.74 -10.26 -7.65
CA PHE A 49 4.86 -11.20 -7.76
C PHE A 49 6.14 -10.67 -7.11
N GLY A 50 6.41 -9.36 -7.22
CA GLY A 50 7.57 -8.71 -6.61
C GLY A 50 7.65 -8.94 -5.09
N ILE A 51 6.50 -9.01 -4.40
CA ILE A 51 6.44 -9.33 -2.97
C ILE A 51 6.99 -10.73 -2.71
N PHE A 52 6.42 -11.74 -3.37
CA PHE A 52 6.82 -13.14 -3.17
C PHE A 52 8.27 -13.38 -3.54
N PHE A 53 8.73 -12.79 -4.64
CA PHE A 53 10.14 -12.86 -5.04
C PHE A 53 11.06 -12.31 -3.95
N THR A 54 10.70 -11.14 -3.40
CA THR A 54 11.48 -10.50 -2.33
C THR A 54 11.49 -11.31 -1.04
N VAL A 55 10.37 -11.94 -0.67
CA VAL A 55 10.32 -12.87 0.48
C VAL A 55 11.29 -14.03 0.28
N ILE A 56 11.29 -14.66 -0.90
CA ILE A 56 12.17 -15.80 -1.20
C ILE A 56 13.64 -15.37 -1.08
N VAL A 57 14.00 -14.23 -1.68
CA VAL A 57 15.37 -13.69 -1.61
C VAL A 57 15.75 -13.39 -0.15
N ALA A 58 14.90 -12.71 0.61
CA ALA A 58 15.19 -12.38 2.01
C ALA A 58 15.42 -13.63 2.87
N VAL A 59 14.62 -14.69 2.69
CA VAL A 59 14.81 -15.97 3.40
C VAL A 59 16.15 -16.62 3.03
N ILE A 60 16.55 -16.59 1.76
CA ILE A 60 17.85 -17.14 1.31
C ILE A 60 19.02 -16.39 1.97
N PHE A 61 18.88 -15.08 2.19
CA PHE A 61 19.88 -14.26 2.87
C PHE A 61 19.82 -14.35 4.40
N GLY A 62 19.00 -15.24 4.96
CA GLY A 62 19.00 -15.59 6.38
C GLY A 62 18.05 -14.78 7.26
N PHE A 63 17.11 -14.03 6.68
CA PHE A 63 16.04 -13.38 7.46
C PHE A 63 15.00 -14.40 7.92
N ASP A 64 14.44 -14.19 9.12
CA ASP A 64 13.28 -14.99 9.58
C ASP A 64 12.10 -14.79 8.62
N ILE A 65 11.19 -15.77 8.55
CA ILE A 65 10.05 -15.71 7.63
C ILE A 65 9.15 -14.49 7.89
N LYS A 66 9.01 -14.05 9.15
CA LYS A 66 8.22 -12.87 9.50
C LYS A 66 8.90 -11.57 9.07
N GLU A 67 10.22 -11.50 9.24
CA GLU A 67 11.03 -10.38 8.78
C GLU A 67 11.04 -10.32 7.24
N ALA A 68 11.24 -11.45 6.58
CA ALA A 68 11.19 -11.57 5.12
C ALA A 68 9.81 -11.17 4.56
N ALA A 69 8.71 -11.58 5.19
CA ALA A 69 7.36 -11.14 4.81
C ALA A 69 7.18 -9.62 4.94
N SER A 70 7.70 -9.03 6.02
CA SER A 70 7.68 -7.58 6.27
C SER A 70 8.58 -6.80 5.30
N ILE A 71 9.66 -7.39 4.80
CA ILE A 71 10.51 -6.79 3.77
C ILE A 71 9.84 -6.92 2.40
N GLY A 72 9.24 -8.07 2.11
CA GLY A 72 8.58 -8.35 0.85
C GLY A 72 7.41 -7.41 0.58
N ILE A 73 6.66 -7.01 1.61
CA ILE A 73 5.51 -6.09 1.45
C ILE A 73 5.90 -4.73 0.88
N ILE A 74 7.18 -4.32 0.95
CA ILE A 74 7.68 -3.11 0.28
C ILE A 74 7.36 -3.15 -1.22
N GLY A 75 7.41 -4.34 -1.83
CA GLY A 75 7.04 -4.58 -3.22
C GLY A 75 5.55 -4.38 -3.54
N ALA A 76 4.68 -4.30 -2.53
CA ALA A 76 3.28 -3.90 -2.74
C ALA A 76 3.16 -2.44 -3.20
N ALA A 77 4.23 -1.65 -3.04
CA ALA A 77 4.27 -0.22 -3.32
C ALA A 77 3.17 0.57 -2.59
N ASP A 78 2.83 0.12 -1.39
CA ASP A 78 1.79 0.71 -0.54
C ASP A 78 2.34 0.95 0.87
N GLY A 79 2.65 2.22 1.17
CA GLY A 79 3.27 2.66 2.41
C GLY A 79 2.45 2.30 3.66
N PRO A 80 1.16 2.68 3.75
CA PRO A 80 0.29 2.29 4.84
C PRO A 80 0.19 0.77 5.07
N THR A 81 0.07 -0.05 4.02
CA THR A 81 0.10 -1.53 4.16
C THR A 81 1.46 -1.99 4.67
N SER A 82 2.55 -1.40 4.18
CA SER A 82 3.89 -1.79 4.61
C SER A 82 4.13 -1.52 6.10
N ILE A 83 3.62 -0.38 6.60
CA ILE A 83 3.68 -0.05 8.02
C ILE A 83 2.82 -1.02 8.84
N PHE A 84 1.61 -1.32 8.37
CA PHE A 84 0.70 -2.25 9.03
C PHE A 84 1.35 -3.63 9.21
N VAL A 85 1.82 -4.22 8.11
CA VAL A 85 2.41 -5.56 8.12
C VAL A 85 3.73 -5.60 8.91
N ALA A 86 4.58 -4.57 8.78
CA ALA A 86 5.81 -4.49 9.55
C ALA A 86 5.54 -4.34 11.06
N ASN A 87 4.51 -3.58 11.45
CA ASN A 87 4.14 -3.45 12.86
C ASN A 87 3.65 -4.77 13.46
N GLU A 88 2.94 -5.60 12.69
CA GLU A 88 2.42 -6.87 13.18
C GLU A 88 3.49 -7.99 13.17
N LEU A 89 4.31 -8.07 12.12
CA LEU A 89 5.23 -9.20 11.91
C LEU A 89 6.69 -8.93 12.32
N ALA A 90 7.19 -7.71 12.14
CA ALA A 90 8.58 -7.34 12.46
C ALA A 90 8.71 -5.90 13.02
N PRO A 91 8.21 -5.64 14.26
CA PRO A 91 8.21 -4.29 14.84
C PRO A 91 9.60 -3.67 14.96
N ASN A 92 10.64 -4.51 15.08
CA ASN A 92 12.06 -4.13 15.09
C ASN A 92 12.52 -3.52 13.77
N LEU A 93 11.91 -3.88 12.64
CA LEU A 93 12.26 -3.41 11.30
C LEU A 93 11.32 -2.32 10.77
N LEU A 94 10.34 -1.89 11.58
CA LEU A 94 9.33 -0.90 11.18
C LEU A 94 9.95 0.38 10.62
N GLY A 95 10.99 0.92 11.29
CA GLY A 95 11.68 2.13 10.85
C GLY A 95 12.31 1.96 9.46
N PRO A 96 13.27 1.02 9.29
CA PRO A 96 13.87 0.69 8.00
C PRO A 96 12.86 0.43 6.87
N ILE A 97 11.84 -0.39 7.12
CA ILE A 97 10.82 -0.74 6.13
C ILE A 97 10.01 0.47 5.71
N SER A 98 9.57 1.30 6.67
CA SER A 98 8.78 2.50 6.39
C SER A 98 9.56 3.49 5.52
N VAL A 99 10.85 3.69 5.83
CA VAL A 99 11.73 4.57 5.04
C VAL A 99 11.92 4.03 3.63
N ALA A 100 12.21 2.74 3.50
CA ALA A 100 12.39 2.09 2.20
C ALA A 100 11.11 2.20 1.35
N ALA A 101 9.94 1.88 1.93
CA ALA A 101 8.66 1.93 1.25
C ALA A 101 8.37 3.32 0.66
N TYR A 102 8.38 4.39 1.48
CA TYR A 102 8.08 5.73 0.97
C TYR A 102 9.17 6.28 0.04
N SER A 103 10.44 5.93 0.28
CA SER A 103 11.54 6.33 -0.61
C SER A 103 11.38 5.70 -1.99
N TYR A 104 11.06 4.41 -2.08
CA TYR A 104 10.87 3.73 -3.36
C TYR A 104 9.60 4.19 -4.08
N MET A 105 8.51 4.45 -3.36
CA MET A 105 7.31 5.04 -3.94
C MET A 105 7.62 6.39 -4.63
N ALA A 106 8.47 7.23 -4.01
CA ALA A 106 8.91 8.49 -4.63
C ALA A 106 9.84 8.28 -5.83
N LEU A 107 10.57 7.16 -5.88
CA LEU A 107 11.49 6.80 -6.97
C LEU A 107 10.82 6.04 -8.13
N VAL A 108 9.53 5.66 -8.01
CA VAL A 108 8.76 5.01 -9.09
C VAL A 108 8.90 5.73 -10.44
N PRO A 109 8.81 7.07 -10.54
CA PRO A 109 8.98 7.78 -11.82
C PRO A 109 10.36 7.59 -12.47
N ILE A 110 11.38 7.18 -11.71
CA ILE A 110 12.73 6.90 -12.20
C ILE A 110 12.89 5.41 -12.53
N ILE A 111 12.43 4.54 -11.62
CA ILE A 111 12.60 3.08 -11.73
C ILE A 111 11.70 2.51 -12.84
N GLN A 112 10.42 2.90 -12.87
CA GLN A 112 9.42 2.30 -13.75
C GLN A 112 9.72 2.52 -15.25
N PRO A 113 10.08 3.72 -15.74
CA PRO A 113 10.40 3.90 -17.16
C PRO A 113 11.65 3.12 -17.59
N PHE A 114 12.61 2.92 -16.69
CA PHE A 114 13.80 2.11 -16.95
C PHE A 114 13.44 0.64 -17.09
N ALA A 115 12.70 0.08 -16.12
CA ALA A 115 12.24 -1.31 -16.16
C ALA A 115 11.40 -1.60 -17.41
N ILE A 116 10.43 -0.73 -17.75
CA ILE A 116 9.60 -0.87 -18.96
C ILE A 116 10.45 -0.89 -20.23
N LYS A 117 11.48 -0.04 -20.33
CA LYS A 117 12.35 0.01 -21.52
C LYS A 117 13.19 -1.25 -21.70
N LEU A 118 13.50 -1.97 -20.62
CA LEU A 118 14.27 -3.21 -20.66
C LEU A 118 13.44 -4.40 -21.17
N VAL A 119 12.16 -4.47 -20.81
CA VAL A 119 11.31 -5.63 -21.12
C VAL A 119 10.37 -5.42 -22.31
N THR A 120 10.12 -4.18 -22.74
CA THR A 120 9.19 -3.90 -23.86
C THR A 120 9.89 -3.35 -25.09
N THR A 121 9.36 -3.69 -26.26
CA THR A 121 9.80 -3.17 -27.56
C THR A 121 9.10 -1.85 -27.93
N LYS A 122 9.66 -1.10 -28.89
CA LYS A 122 9.00 0.10 -29.43
C LYS A 122 7.67 -0.21 -30.12
N LYS A 123 7.51 -1.41 -30.68
CA LYS A 123 6.28 -1.85 -31.36
C LYS A 123 5.15 -2.06 -30.36
N GLU A 124 5.41 -2.76 -29.25
CA GLU A 124 4.42 -2.97 -28.18
C GLU A 124 3.98 -1.65 -27.53
N ARG A 125 4.94 -0.74 -27.29
CA ARG A 125 4.66 0.59 -26.74
C ARG A 125 3.81 1.49 -27.65
N ALA A 126 3.66 1.15 -28.93
CA ALA A 126 2.88 1.91 -29.91
C ALA A 126 1.46 1.36 -30.11
N ILE A 127 1.07 0.28 -29.40
CA ILE A 127 -0.27 -0.31 -29.49
C ILE A 127 -1.32 0.72 -29.05
N ARG A 128 -2.33 0.94 -29.90
CA ARG A 128 -3.44 1.85 -29.59
C ARG A 128 -4.46 1.15 -28.71
N MET A 129 -4.64 1.65 -27.49
CA MET A 129 -5.69 1.18 -26.59
C MET A 129 -7.05 1.73 -27.05
N HIS A 130 -7.92 0.86 -27.56
CA HIS A 130 -9.30 1.22 -27.87
C HIS A 130 -10.10 1.34 -26.56
N TYR A 131 -10.10 2.54 -25.98
CA TYR A 131 -10.93 2.83 -24.82
C TYR A 131 -12.39 2.94 -25.25
N LYS A 132 -13.17 1.89 -25.03
CA LYS A 132 -14.64 2.01 -25.02
C LYS A 132 -15.02 2.46 -23.62
N ALA A 133 -15.37 3.73 -23.48
CA ALA A 133 -15.99 4.25 -22.28
C ALA A 133 -17.38 3.60 -22.10
N SER A 134 -17.43 2.38 -21.54
CA SER A 134 -18.72 1.82 -21.12
C SER A 134 -19.13 2.51 -19.83
N ASN A 135 -20.27 3.18 -19.81
CA ASN A 135 -20.77 3.79 -18.58
C ASN A 135 -21.03 2.70 -17.55
N VAL A 136 -20.26 2.71 -16.45
CA VAL A 136 -20.52 1.83 -15.30
C VAL A 136 -21.72 2.40 -14.55
N SER A 137 -22.69 1.56 -14.23
CA SER A 137 -23.88 2.01 -13.50
C SER A 137 -23.50 2.50 -12.09
N LYS A 138 -24.19 3.55 -11.61
CA LYS A 138 -23.99 4.06 -10.24
C LYS A 138 -24.26 2.96 -9.19
N LEU A 139 -25.22 2.09 -9.46
CA LEU A 139 -25.55 0.95 -8.61
C LEU A 139 -24.38 -0.02 -8.50
N THR A 140 -23.71 -0.34 -9.62
CA THR A 140 -22.52 -1.20 -9.62
C THR A 140 -21.38 -0.58 -8.80
N LYS A 141 -21.16 0.72 -8.92
CA LYS A 141 -20.12 1.41 -8.13
C LYS A 141 -20.40 1.39 -6.62
N ILE A 142 -21.67 1.49 -6.21
CA ILE A 142 -22.07 1.45 -4.80
C ILE A 142 -22.03 0.01 -4.23
N LEU A 143 -22.46 -0.98 -5.01
CA LEU A 143 -22.44 -2.38 -4.55
C LEU A 143 -21.02 -2.96 -4.50
N PHE A 144 -20.13 -2.51 -5.37
CA PHE A 144 -18.76 -2.99 -5.45
C PHE A 144 -18.03 -3.01 -4.09
N PRO A 145 -17.90 -1.90 -3.34
CA PRO A 145 -17.21 -1.91 -2.05
C PRO A 145 -17.86 -2.85 -1.02
N ILE A 146 -19.18 -2.96 -1.02
CA ILE A 146 -19.92 -3.84 -0.09
C ILE A 146 -19.61 -5.31 -0.40
N VAL A 147 -19.74 -5.69 -1.67
CA VAL A 147 -19.50 -7.08 -2.11
C VAL A 147 -18.05 -7.47 -1.87
N ILE A 148 -17.08 -6.60 -2.23
CA ILE A 148 -15.65 -6.89 -2.02
C ILE A 148 -15.32 -7.03 -0.53
N THR A 149 -15.90 -6.20 0.35
CA THR A 149 -15.70 -6.32 1.79
C THR A 149 -16.18 -7.67 2.32
N VAL A 150 -17.37 -8.10 1.91
CA VAL A 150 -17.94 -9.41 2.32
C VAL A 150 -17.09 -10.56 1.78
N VAL A 151 -16.72 -10.52 0.49
CA VAL A 151 -15.88 -11.55 -0.15
C VAL A 151 -14.50 -11.63 0.51
N SER A 152 -13.85 -10.49 0.76
CA SER A 152 -12.58 -10.45 1.47
C SER A 152 -12.69 -11.02 2.88
N GLY A 153 -13.79 -10.75 3.59
CA GLY A 153 -14.03 -11.30 4.93
C GLY A 153 -14.14 -12.82 4.95
N PHE A 154 -14.65 -13.45 3.89
CA PHE A 154 -14.74 -14.91 3.79
C PHE A 154 -13.44 -15.57 3.29
N ILE A 155 -12.75 -14.94 2.33
CA ILE A 155 -11.56 -15.54 1.70
C ILE A 155 -10.29 -15.28 2.52
N ALA A 156 -10.11 -14.05 3.00
CA ALA A 156 -8.92 -13.60 3.71
C ALA A 156 -9.30 -12.70 4.90
N PRO A 157 -9.73 -13.29 6.03
CA PRO A 157 -10.17 -12.51 7.20
C PRO A 157 -9.10 -11.56 7.74
N ALA A 158 -7.82 -11.91 7.63
CA ALA A 158 -6.71 -11.09 8.08
C ALA A 158 -6.55 -9.77 7.29
N SER A 159 -7.00 -9.72 6.02
CA SER A 159 -6.96 -8.48 5.23
C SER A 159 -8.20 -7.61 5.41
N LEU A 160 -9.20 -8.06 6.19
CA LEU A 160 -10.46 -7.36 6.37
C LEU A 160 -10.32 -5.95 6.95
N PRO A 161 -9.42 -5.66 7.92
CA PRO A 161 -9.22 -4.29 8.40
C PRO A 161 -8.77 -3.35 7.26
N LEU A 162 -7.78 -3.76 6.46
CA LEU A 162 -7.26 -2.95 5.35
C LEU A 162 -8.31 -2.77 4.24
N VAL A 163 -8.86 -3.88 3.73
CA VAL A 163 -9.84 -3.86 2.64
C VAL A 163 -11.13 -3.17 3.08
N GLY A 164 -11.60 -3.42 4.29
CA GLY A 164 -12.83 -2.83 4.83
C GLY A 164 -12.73 -1.31 4.96
N PHE A 165 -11.63 -0.79 5.52
CA PHE A 165 -11.43 0.66 5.65
C PHE A 165 -11.26 1.33 4.27
N LEU A 166 -10.56 0.69 3.34
CA LEU A 166 -10.44 1.16 1.96
C LEU A 166 -11.82 1.20 1.26
N MET A 167 -12.59 0.12 1.34
CA MET A 167 -13.91 0.03 0.70
C MET A 167 -14.94 0.94 1.36
N PHE A 168 -14.82 1.19 2.68
CA PHE A 168 -15.62 2.19 3.36
C PHE A 168 -15.34 3.61 2.82
N GLY A 169 -14.06 3.97 2.67
CA GLY A 169 -13.66 5.22 2.01
C GLY A 169 -14.24 5.34 0.60
N ASN A 170 -14.22 4.25 -0.17
CA ASN A 170 -14.82 4.25 -1.49
C ASN A 170 -16.34 4.43 -1.48
N LEU A 171 -17.03 3.79 -0.53
CA LEU A 171 -18.48 3.94 -0.36
C LEU A 171 -18.86 5.39 0.00
N LEU A 172 -18.06 6.07 0.84
CA LEU A 172 -18.27 7.50 1.14
C LEU A 172 -18.25 8.36 -0.13
N ARG A 173 -17.37 8.05 -1.09
CA ARG A 173 -17.31 8.73 -2.38
C ARG A 173 -18.49 8.37 -3.29
N GLU A 174 -18.80 7.09 -3.45
CA GLU A 174 -19.77 6.63 -4.46
C GLU A 174 -21.24 6.79 -4.02
N CYS A 175 -21.50 6.90 -2.72
CA CYS A 175 -22.86 7.09 -2.20
C CYS A 175 -23.49 8.44 -2.61
N GLY A 176 -22.68 9.48 -2.84
CA GLY A 176 -23.11 10.81 -3.34
C GLY A 176 -24.07 11.58 -2.43
N VAL A 177 -24.20 11.18 -1.16
CA VAL A 177 -24.97 11.90 -0.12
C VAL A 177 -24.09 12.37 1.04
N LEU A 178 -22.81 11.94 1.04
CA LEU A 178 -21.83 12.21 2.10
C LEU A 178 -20.65 13.04 1.58
N ASP A 179 -20.90 13.99 0.68
CA ASP A 179 -19.84 14.77 0.01
C ASP A 179 -18.90 15.47 1.00
N ARG A 180 -19.44 16.02 2.10
CA ARG A 180 -18.64 16.62 3.17
C ARG A 180 -17.71 15.61 3.84
N LEU A 181 -18.22 14.43 4.20
CA LEU A 181 -17.42 13.37 4.82
C LEU A 181 -16.37 12.84 3.84
N SER A 182 -16.73 12.65 2.58
CA SER A 182 -15.81 12.21 1.53
C SER A 182 -14.68 13.22 1.32
N SER A 183 -15.00 14.52 1.24
CA SER A 183 -14.00 15.59 1.14
C SER A 183 -13.10 15.65 2.38
N SER A 184 -13.69 15.54 3.58
CA SER A 184 -12.95 15.50 4.85
C SER A 184 -12.02 14.30 4.98
N ALA A 185 -12.45 13.14 4.50
CA ALA A 185 -11.64 11.92 4.47
C ALA A 185 -10.46 12.04 3.50
N GLN A 186 -10.67 12.61 2.31
CA GLN A 186 -9.61 12.74 1.29
C GLN A 186 -8.56 13.80 1.66
N ASN A 187 -8.96 14.91 2.28
CA ASN A 187 -8.03 16.02 2.50
C ASN A 187 -7.62 16.11 3.98
N GLU A 188 -8.51 16.59 4.84
CA GLU A 188 -8.20 16.95 6.23
C GLU A 188 -7.73 15.75 7.04
N LEU A 189 -8.45 14.62 6.96
CA LEU A 189 -8.10 13.40 7.69
C LEU A 189 -6.73 12.86 7.26
N VAL A 190 -6.52 12.67 5.96
CA VAL A 190 -5.25 12.14 5.43
C VAL A 190 -4.09 13.07 5.78
N ASN A 191 -4.25 14.38 5.65
CA ASN A 191 -3.19 15.33 5.97
C ASN A 191 -2.83 15.31 7.45
N LEU A 192 -3.82 15.30 8.36
CA LEU A 192 -3.57 15.25 9.80
C LEU A 192 -2.93 13.93 10.22
N VAL A 193 -3.47 12.80 9.74
CA VAL A 193 -2.93 11.48 10.09
C VAL A 193 -1.53 11.28 9.51
N SER A 194 -1.25 11.79 8.30
CA SER A 194 0.08 11.71 7.70
C SER A 194 1.13 12.47 8.50
N ILE A 195 0.79 13.65 9.03
CA ILE A 195 1.67 14.42 9.92
C ILE A 195 1.97 13.62 11.19
N LEU A 196 0.93 13.10 11.84
CA LEU A 196 1.08 12.33 13.08
C LEU A 196 1.88 11.05 12.84
N LEU A 197 1.58 10.32 11.77
CA LEU A 197 2.27 9.10 11.40
C LEU A 197 3.74 9.37 11.05
N GLY A 198 4.04 10.41 10.26
CA GLY A 198 5.41 10.79 9.92
C GLY A 198 6.25 11.16 11.14
N LEU A 199 5.70 11.98 12.04
CA LEU A 199 6.36 12.32 13.31
C LEU A 199 6.62 11.08 14.16
N THR A 200 5.62 10.20 14.26
CA THR A 200 5.69 9.00 15.11
C THR A 200 6.70 7.98 14.57
N ILE A 201 6.78 7.79 13.25
CA ILE A 201 7.78 6.91 12.62
C ILE A 201 9.19 7.45 12.79
N SER A 202 9.39 8.78 12.70
CA SER A 202 10.71 9.41 12.83
C SER A 202 11.43 9.05 14.13
N VAL A 203 10.67 8.80 15.21
CA VAL A 203 11.22 8.44 16.53
C VAL A 203 11.75 7.01 16.58
N LYS A 204 11.23 6.13 15.73
CA LYS A 204 11.74 4.76 15.55
C LYS A 204 12.97 4.70 14.64
N MET A 205 13.41 5.83 14.06
CA MET A 205 14.62 5.92 13.25
C MET A 205 15.85 6.23 14.13
N THR A 206 16.13 5.37 15.10
CA THR A 206 17.36 5.51 15.90
C THR A 206 18.59 5.13 15.07
N ALA A 207 19.72 5.81 15.30
CA ALA A 207 20.94 5.61 14.50
C ALA A 207 21.43 4.16 14.51
N GLU A 208 21.29 3.46 15.65
CA GLU A 208 21.67 2.04 15.80
C GLU A 208 20.78 1.10 14.98
N GLN A 209 19.49 1.42 14.82
CA GLN A 209 18.56 0.62 14.02
C GLN A 209 18.69 0.91 12.52
N PHE A 210 19.07 2.14 12.16
CA PHE A 210 19.21 2.52 10.76
C PHE A 210 20.57 2.14 10.17
N TRP A 211 21.66 2.33 10.92
CA TRP A 211 23.03 1.99 10.49
C TRP A 211 23.36 0.51 10.75
N ASN A 212 22.61 -0.38 10.10
CA ASN A 212 22.81 -1.82 10.19
C ASN A 212 22.92 -2.40 8.77
N VAL A 213 23.77 -3.42 8.61
CA VAL A 213 23.91 -4.19 7.36
C VAL A 213 22.55 -4.76 6.93
N GLN A 214 21.71 -5.17 7.88
CA GLN A 214 20.35 -5.61 7.60
C GLN A 214 19.51 -4.52 6.93
N THR A 215 19.54 -3.29 7.43
CA THR A 215 18.81 -2.16 6.84
C THR A 215 19.28 -1.85 5.42
N LEU A 216 20.59 -1.97 5.13
CA LEU A 216 21.11 -1.81 3.78
C LEU A 216 20.59 -2.91 2.83
N MET A 217 20.47 -4.15 3.32
CA MET A 217 19.86 -5.26 2.57
C MET A 217 18.38 -5.01 2.32
N ILE A 218 17.62 -4.50 3.29
CA ILE A 218 16.19 -4.16 3.13
C ILE A 218 15.99 -3.14 2.02
N ILE A 219 16.82 -2.10 2.00
CA ILE A 219 16.83 -1.09 0.94
C ILE A 219 17.10 -1.79 -0.41
N ALA A 220 18.20 -2.54 -0.54
CA ALA A 220 18.52 -3.24 -1.78
C ALA A 220 17.40 -4.19 -2.26
N PHE A 221 16.79 -4.95 -1.35
CA PHE A 221 15.68 -5.85 -1.65
C PHE A 221 14.42 -5.09 -2.07
N GLY A 222 14.10 -3.97 -1.42
CA GLY A 222 13.02 -3.10 -1.82
C GLY A 222 13.18 -2.58 -3.26
N LEU A 223 14.40 -2.18 -3.66
CA LEU A 223 14.65 -1.77 -5.04
C LEU A 223 14.38 -2.90 -6.04
N VAL A 224 14.85 -4.11 -5.74
CA VAL A 224 14.61 -5.28 -6.59
C VAL A 224 13.12 -5.63 -6.65
N ALA A 225 12.40 -5.50 -5.54
CA ALA A 225 10.97 -5.74 -5.45
C ALA A 225 10.16 -4.86 -6.42
N PHE A 226 10.56 -3.60 -6.61
CA PHE A 226 9.91 -2.66 -7.54
C PHE A 226 10.24 -2.91 -9.02
N ILE A 227 11.35 -3.61 -9.30
CA ILE A 227 11.77 -3.92 -10.68
C ILE A 227 11.09 -5.20 -11.18
N MET A 228 10.80 -6.15 -10.28
CA MET A 228 10.21 -7.46 -10.56
C MET A 228 8.69 -7.42 -10.64
#